data_AF-A0A3D4BBS6-F1
#
_entry.id   AF-A0A3D4BBS6-F1
#
_cell.length_a   1.000
_cell.length_b   1.000
_cell.length_c   1.000
_cell.angle_alpha   90.00
_cell.angle_beta   90.00
_cell.angle_gamma   90.00
#
_symmetry.space_group_name_H-M   'P 1'
#
loop_
_entity.id
_entity.type
_entity.pdbx_description
1 polymer ?
#
loop_
_entity_poly.entity_id
_entity_poly.type
_entity_poly.pdbx_seq_one_letter_code
_entity_poly.pdbx_strand_id
1 'polypeptide(L)'
;TDPNAPEHGAGRGGALHMASARGHFEIAKILLEHGADPNAYVESSGDCLLIAKDRKQSHMIPLLASYGAGSSVYMYLFTEEIEPIAAMFRVDPSLANNLTAFDQAARSGLRDIVRLFLMYEPDLIKQVSTWGKTAEFTRWLLDQG
;
A
#
# COMPACT_ATOMS: atom_id res chain seq x y z
N THR A 1 21.67 -17.31 -0.78
CA THR A 1 20.64 -18.15 -1.44
C THR A 1 19.60 -17.22 -2.00
N ASP A 2 19.15 -17.41 -3.23
CA ASP A 2 18.08 -16.60 -3.86
C ASP A 2 16.76 -16.84 -3.09
N PRO A 3 16.17 -15.83 -2.41
CA PRO A 3 14.92 -16.01 -1.67
C PRO A 3 13.71 -16.28 -2.58
N ASN A 4 13.87 -16.08 -3.89
CA ASN A 4 12.88 -16.40 -4.91
C ASN A 4 13.15 -17.74 -5.59
N ALA A 5 14.15 -18.54 -5.18
CA ALA A 5 14.37 -19.83 -5.83
C ALA A 5 13.16 -20.77 -5.60
N PRO A 6 12.79 -21.61 -6.59
CA PRO A 6 11.75 -22.61 -6.38
C PRO A 6 12.19 -23.60 -5.29
N GLU A 7 11.30 -23.87 -4.34
CA GLU A 7 11.51 -24.91 -3.33
C GLU A 7 11.20 -26.29 -3.94
N HIS A 8 11.77 -27.36 -3.38
CA HIS A 8 11.47 -28.71 -3.87
C HIS A 8 10.00 -29.04 -3.60
N GLY A 9 9.17 -28.99 -4.64
CA GLY A 9 7.71 -29.18 -4.55
C GLY A 9 6.88 -27.91 -4.34
N ALA A 10 7.47 -26.71 -4.38
CA ALA A 10 6.72 -25.44 -4.38
C ALA A 10 7.24 -24.48 -5.46
N GLY A 11 6.31 -23.71 -6.05
CA GLY A 11 6.64 -22.71 -7.06
C GLY A 11 7.55 -21.59 -6.55
N ARG A 12 8.07 -20.79 -7.48
CA ARG A 12 8.88 -19.59 -7.22
C ARG A 12 8.12 -18.66 -6.25
N GLY A 13 8.73 -18.22 -5.14
CA GLY A 13 8.09 -17.35 -4.14
C GLY A 13 7.24 -18.06 -3.07
N GLY A 14 7.28 -19.39 -2.99
CA GLY A 14 6.53 -20.19 -2.01
C GLY A 14 6.75 -19.78 -0.55
N ALA A 15 7.99 -19.52 -0.14
CA ALA A 15 8.33 -19.12 1.22
C ALA A 15 7.56 -17.87 1.70
N LEU A 16 7.60 -16.79 0.91
CA LEU A 16 6.95 -15.54 1.27
C LEU A 16 5.42 -15.67 1.23
N HIS A 17 4.89 -16.39 0.25
CA HIS A 17 3.45 -16.68 0.17
C HIS A 17 2.97 -17.45 1.41
N MET A 18 3.70 -18.49 1.83
CA MET A 18 3.35 -19.27 3.03
C MET A 18 3.48 -18.47 4.32
N ALA A 19 4.53 -17.65 4.45
CA ALA A 19 4.66 -16.74 5.57
C ALA A 19 3.49 -15.74 5.63
N SER A 20 3.08 -15.21 4.48
CA SER A 20 1.94 -14.30 4.35
C SER A 20 0.62 -14.98 4.69
N ALA A 21 0.37 -16.18 4.19
CA ALA A 21 -0.83 -16.97 4.48
C ALA A 21 -0.99 -17.30 5.97
N ARG A 22 0.14 -17.59 6.65
CA ARG A 22 0.18 -17.95 8.07
C ARG A 22 0.35 -16.76 9.02
N GLY A 23 0.52 -15.54 8.49
CA GLY A 23 0.75 -14.34 9.31
C GLY A 23 2.10 -14.33 10.02
N HIS A 24 3.12 -15.01 9.49
CA HIS A 24 4.46 -15.03 10.05
C HIS A 24 5.22 -13.76 9.67
N PHE A 25 4.87 -12.67 10.37
CA PHE A 25 5.34 -11.32 10.07
C PHE A 25 6.86 -11.20 10.03
N GLU A 26 7.56 -11.67 11.05
CA GLU A 26 9.02 -11.57 11.15
C GLU A 26 9.71 -12.36 10.05
N ILE A 27 9.19 -13.55 9.71
CA ILE A 27 9.72 -14.38 8.62
C ILE A 27 9.52 -13.66 7.29
N ALA A 28 8.31 -13.16 7.02
CA ALA A 28 8.02 -12.44 5.79
C ALA A 28 8.89 -11.18 5.66
N LYS A 29 9.09 -10.43 6.75
CA LYS A 29 9.94 -9.25 6.79
C LYS A 29 11.38 -9.59 6.39
N ILE A 30 11.96 -10.63 7.00
CA ILE A 30 13.32 -11.10 6.65
C ILE A 30 13.39 -11.48 5.17
N LEU A 31 12.41 -12.22 4.65
CA LEU A 31 12.38 -12.62 3.24
C LEU A 31 12.36 -11.39 2.31
N LEU A 32 11.52 -10.41 2.60
CA LEU A 32 11.39 -9.16 1.84
C LEU A 32 12.70 -8.34 1.89
N GLU A 33 13.30 -8.20 3.08
CA GLU A 33 14.60 -7.52 3.27
C GLU A 33 15.72 -8.19 2.47
N HIS A 34 15.62 -9.50 2.23
CA HIS A 34 16.57 -10.25 1.40
C HIS A 34 16.23 -10.25 -0.10
N GLY A 35 15.17 -9.55 -0.52
CA GLY A 35 14.80 -9.41 -1.93
C GLY A 35 13.78 -10.45 -2.42
N ALA A 36 13.03 -11.09 -1.53
CA ALA A 36 11.85 -11.84 -1.95
C ALA A 36 10.87 -10.90 -2.67
N ASP A 37 10.39 -11.30 -3.83
CA ASP A 37 9.43 -10.53 -4.62
C ASP A 37 8.03 -10.67 -4.01
N PRO A 38 7.42 -9.60 -3.47
CA PRO A 38 6.07 -9.67 -2.91
C PRO A 38 4.99 -9.93 -3.96
N ASN A 39 5.30 -9.74 -5.24
CA ASN A 39 4.42 -10.02 -6.36
C ASN A 39 4.67 -11.41 -6.97
N ALA A 40 5.56 -12.21 -6.37
CA ALA A 40 5.78 -13.58 -6.79
C ALA A 40 4.46 -14.37 -6.72
N TYR A 41 4.12 -15.01 -7.83
CA TYR A 41 2.89 -15.76 -7.97
C TYR A 41 3.12 -17.24 -7.67
N VAL A 42 2.33 -17.79 -6.76
CA VAL A 42 2.25 -19.24 -6.55
C VAL A 42 1.07 -19.77 -7.37
N GLU A 43 1.33 -20.74 -8.25
CA GLU A 43 0.31 -21.31 -9.14
C GLU A 43 -1.00 -21.60 -8.39
N SER A 44 -2.11 -21.07 -8.93
CA SER A 44 -3.48 -21.23 -8.42
C SER A 44 -3.82 -20.55 -7.08
N SER A 45 -2.86 -19.92 -6.39
CA SER A 45 -3.06 -19.38 -5.03
C SER A 45 -3.07 -17.84 -4.93
N GLY A 46 -2.61 -17.14 -5.97
CA GLY A 46 -2.49 -15.67 -5.95
C GLY A 46 -1.11 -15.18 -5.55
N ASP A 47 -0.95 -13.86 -5.47
CA ASP A 47 0.23 -13.21 -4.89
C ASP A 47 0.17 -13.17 -3.35
N CYS A 48 1.25 -12.73 -2.72
CA CYS A 48 1.39 -12.69 -1.26
C CYS A 48 0.36 -11.78 -0.58
N LEU A 49 -0.09 -10.72 -1.26
CA LEU A 49 -1.04 -9.76 -0.71
C LEU A 49 -2.48 -10.31 -0.75
N LEU A 50 -2.85 -10.99 -1.83
CA LEU A 50 -4.15 -11.63 -1.95
C LEU A 50 -4.35 -12.69 -0.87
N ILE A 51 -3.37 -13.57 -0.67
CA ILE A 51 -3.48 -14.62 0.35
C ILE A 51 -3.49 -14.05 1.78
N ALA A 52 -2.75 -12.97 2.04
CA ALA A 52 -2.81 -12.27 3.32
C ALA A 52 -4.22 -11.70 3.58
N LYS A 53 -4.87 -11.11 2.56
CA LYS A 53 -6.25 -10.61 2.66
C LYS A 53 -7.27 -11.73 2.88
N ASP A 54 -7.19 -12.81 2.08
CA ASP A 54 -8.08 -13.97 2.21
C ASP A 54 -8.01 -14.60 3.60
N ARG A 55 -6.80 -14.71 4.15
CA ARG A 55 -6.54 -15.25 5.49
C ARG A 55 -6.70 -14.22 6.62
N LYS A 56 -7.14 -13.00 6.31
CA LYS A 56 -7.37 -11.90 7.26
C LYS A 56 -6.14 -11.53 8.09
N GLN A 57 -4.96 -11.62 7.48
CA GLN A 57 -3.68 -11.28 8.08
C GLN A 57 -3.42 -9.78 7.97
N SER A 58 -4.22 -8.96 8.68
CA SER A 58 -4.23 -7.50 8.50
C SER A 58 -2.87 -6.84 8.70
N HIS A 59 -2.04 -7.35 9.62
CA HIS A 59 -0.69 -6.82 9.88
C HIS A 59 0.31 -7.12 8.75
N MET A 60 0.03 -8.11 7.89
CA MET A 60 0.87 -8.43 6.73
C MET A 60 0.67 -7.45 5.57
N ILE A 61 -0.53 -6.89 5.42
CA ILE A 61 -0.90 -5.99 4.33
C ILE A 61 0.04 -4.78 4.25
N PRO A 62 0.26 -3.99 5.32
CA PRO A 62 1.15 -2.83 5.25
C PRO A 62 2.61 -3.23 5.04
N LEU A 63 3.06 -4.37 5.59
CA LEU A 63 4.41 -4.89 5.33
C LEU A 63 4.59 -5.19 3.84
N LEU A 64 3.71 -6.00 3.25
CA LEU A 64 3.80 -6.37 1.84
C LEU A 64 3.68 -5.13 0.92
N ALA A 65 2.75 -4.21 1.23
CA ALA A 65 2.58 -2.96 0.49
C ALA A 65 3.85 -2.10 0.52
N SER A 66 4.53 -2.02 1.66
CA SER A 66 5.77 -1.26 1.81
C SER A 66 6.92 -1.78 0.93
N TYR A 67 6.84 -3.04 0.47
CA TYR A 67 7.80 -3.63 -0.47
C TYR A 67 7.29 -3.68 -1.92
N GLY A 68 6.17 -3.02 -2.22
CA GLY A 68 5.62 -2.92 -3.57
C GLY A 68 4.74 -4.09 -3.99
N ALA A 69 4.15 -4.83 -3.05
CA ALA A 69 3.08 -5.77 -3.38
C ALA A 69 1.94 -5.04 -4.11
N GLY A 70 1.37 -5.65 -5.15
CA GLY A 70 0.57 -5.08 -6.24
C GLY A 70 -0.73 -4.33 -5.93
N SER A 71 -0.89 -3.74 -4.76
CA SER A 71 -1.90 -2.71 -4.50
C SER A 71 -1.30 -1.33 -4.69
N SER A 72 -1.72 -0.64 -5.75
CA SER A 72 -1.44 0.79 -5.92
C SER A 72 -2.12 1.59 -4.81
N VAL A 73 -1.64 2.81 -4.57
CA VAL A 73 -2.27 3.76 -3.61
C VAL A 73 -3.78 3.88 -3.86
N TYR A 74 -4.22 3.85 -5.13
CA TYR A 74 -5.62 3.89 -5.51
C TYR A 74 -6.46 2.76 -4.91
N MET A 75 -5.94 1.54 -4.88
CA MET A 75 -6.69 0.41 -4.34
C MET A 75 -7.09 0.67 -2.89
N TYR A 76 -6.15 1.23 -2.11
CA TYR A 76 -6.37 1.57 -0.71
C TYR A 76 -7.24 2.81 -0.51
N LEU A 77 -7.35 3.70 -1.50
CA LEU A 77 -8.35 4.78 -1.48
C LEU A 77 -9.77 4.23 -1.61
N PHE A 78 -9.98 3.20 -2.44
CA PHE A 78 -11.30 2.56 -2.59
C PHE A 78 -11.71 1.76 -1.36
N THR A 79 -10.77 1.12 -0.69
CA THR A 79 -11.02 0.38 0.56
C THR A 79 -10.91 1.25 1.81
N GLU A 80 -10.52 2.53 1.67
CA GLU A 80 -10.32 3.51 2.73
C GLU A 80 -9.28 3.10 3.78
N GLU A 81 -8.26 2.35 3.37
CA GLU A 81 -7.20 1.84 4.23
C GLU A 81 -5.98 2.78 4.25
N ILE A 82 -5.78 3.50 5.35
CA ILE A 82 -4.68 4.47 5.48
C ILE A 82 -3.31 3.83 5.73
N GLU A 83 -3.24 2.77 6.55
CA GLU A 83 -1.95 2.21 7.01
C GLU A 83 -1.09 1.64 5.87
N PRO A 84 -1.64 0.92 4.86
CA PRO A 84 -0.85 0.49 3.72
C PRO A 84 -0.27 1.67 2.92
N ILE A 85 -1.06 2.74 2.72
CA ILE A 85 -0.59 3.96 2.04
C ILE A 85 0.54 4.61 2.85
N ALA A 86 0.38 4.71 4.18
CA ALA A 86 1.40 5.27 5.06
C ALA A 86 2.68 4.43 5.06
N ALA A 87 2.56 3.09 5.01
CA ALA A 87 3.70 2.20 4.89
C ALA A 87 4.43 2.37 3.55
N MET A 88 3.70 2.50 2.44
CA MET A 88 4.27 2.80 1.12
C MET A 88 5.03 4.13 1.12
N PHE A 89 4.44 5.22 1.63
CA PHE A 89 5.09 6.54 1.66
C PHE A 89 6.31 6.59 2.59
N ARG A 90 6.30 5.82 3.69
CA ARG A 90 7.47 5.70 4.57
C ARG A 90 8.67 5.10 3.85
N VAL A 91 8.45 4.12 2.96
CA VAL A 91 9.52 3.46 2.20
C VAL A 91 9.91 4.27 0.96
N ASP A 92 8.92 4.76 0.22
CA ASP A 92 9.12 5.59 -0.96
C ASP A 92 8.23 6.85 -0.88
N PRO A 93 8.78 7.96 -0.32
CA PRO A 93 8.08 9.23 -0.24
C PRO A 93 7.61 9.77 -1.59
N SER A 94 8.28 9.42 -2.69
CA SER A 94 7.93 9.93 -4.02
C SER A 94 6.55 9.47 -4.49
N LEU A 95 6.04 8.37 -3.93
CA LEU A 95 4.68 7.88 -4.17
C LEU A 95 3.59 8.85 -3.68
N ALA A 96 3.93 9.73 -2.72
CA ALA A 96 3.02 10.78 -2.28
C ALA A 96 2.83 11.85 -3.35
N ASN A 97 3.79 12.07 -4.25
CA ASN A 97 3.68 13.02 -5.36
C ASN A 97 2.79 12.48 -6.50
N ASN A 98 1.53 12.22 -6.17
CA ASN A 98 0.53 11.64 -7.06
C ASN A 98 -0.75 12.47 -6.98
N LEU A 99 -0.80 13.53 -7.81
CA LEU A 99 -1.91 14.49 -7.84
C LEU A 99 -3.26 13.80 -8.09
N THR A 100 -3.30 12.80 -8.95
CA THR A 100 -4.55 12.12 -9.31
C THR A 100 -5.08 11.27 -8.15
N ALA A 101 -4.20 10.63 -7.37
CA ALA A 101 -4.60 9.89 -6.16
C ALA A 101 -5.01 10.85 -5.03
N PHE A 102 -4.28 11.96 -4.89
CA PHE A 102 -4.64 13.02 -3.95
C PHE A 102 -6.02 13.63 -4.24
N ASP A 103 -6.29 13.95 -5.51
CA ASP A 103 -7.57 14.49 -5.97
C ASP A 103 -8.72 13.53 -5.67
N GLN A 104 -8.52 12.23 -5.93
CA GLN A 104 -9.51 11.21 -5.59
C GLN A 104 -9.77 11.14 -4.08
N ALA A 105 -8.74 11.20 -3.24
CA ALA A 105 -8.89 11.23 -1.78
C ALA A 105 -9.69 12.45 -1.31
N ALA A 106 -9.41 13.63 -1.89
CA ALA A 106 -10.13 14.87 -1.61
C ALA A 106 -11.61 14.82 -2.04
N ARG A 107 -11.89 14.29 -3.23
CA ARG A 107 -13.26 14.10 -3.75
C ARG A 107 -14.06 13.07 -2.95
N SER A 108 -13.40 12.04 -2.44
CA SER A 108 -14.02 11.04 -1.57
C SER A 108 -14.21 11.54 -0.12
N GLY A 109 -13.54 12.63 0.26
CA GLY A 109 -13.60 13.23 1.59
C GLY A 109 -12.74 12.53 2.64
N LEU A 110 -11.71 11.79 2.19
CA LEU A 110 -10.83 10.98 3.04
C LEU A 110 -9.80 11.87 3.76
N ARG A 111 -10.26 12.60 4.78
CA ARG A 111 -9.48 13.63 5.50
C ARG A 111 -8.10 13.14 5.95
N ASP A 112 -8.03 11.98 6.57
CA ASP A 112 -6.78 11.47 7.14
C ASP A 112 -5.79 11.07 6.04
N ILE A 113 -6.28 10.53 4.92
CA ILE A 113 -5.44 10.22 3.77
C ILE A 113 -4.98 11.51 3.07
N VAL A 114 -5.85 12.51 2.93
CA VAL A 114 -5.45 13.84 2.40
C VAL A 114 -4.36 14.47 3.27
N ARG A 115 -4.49 14.41 4.59
CA ARG A 115 -3.43 14.86 5.52
C ARG A 115 -2.14 14.06 5.34
N LEU A 116 -2.24 12.75 5.17
CA LEU A 116 -1.09 11.90 4.92
C LEU A 116 -0.35 12.33 3.65
N PHE A 117 -1.05 12.57 2.55
CA PHE A 117 -0.45 13.10 1.32
C PHE A 117 0.26 14.44 1.54
N LEU A 118 -0.42 15.41 2.18
CA LEU A 118 0.14 16.73 2.44
C LEU A 118 1.31 16.72 3.43
N MET A 119 1.39 15.71 4.31
CA MET A 119 2.51 15.53 5.22
C MET A 119 3.81 15.19 4.48
N TYR A 120 3.73 14.42 3.39
CA TYR A 120 4.88 14.08 2.56
C TYR A 120 5.11 15.08 1.43
N GLU A 121 4.04 15.61 0.83
CA GLU A 121 4.08 16.52 -0.33
C GLU A 121 3.11 17.70 -0.15
N PRO A 122 3.51 18.75 0.62
CA PRO A 122 2.64 19.89 0.92
C PRO A 122 2.19 20.68 -0.30
N ASP A 123 3.02 20.74 -1.34
CA ASP A 123 2.75 21.53 -2.55
C ASP A 123 1.66 20.95 -3.46
N LEU A 124 1.18 19.72 -3.18
CA LEU A 124 0.04 19.13 -3.88
C LEU A 124 -1.22 19.99 -3.76
N ILE A 125 -1.38 20.70 -2.65
CA ILE A 125 -2.54 21.57 -2.41
C ILE A 125 -2.67 22.66 -3.47
N LYS A 126 -1.54 23.16 -3.98
CA LYS A 126 -1.49 24.24 -4.99
C LYS A 126 -1.86 23.76 -6.39
N GLN A 127 -1.81 22.44 -6.61
CA GLN A 127 -2.02 21.81 -7.91
C GLN A 127 -3.43 21.20 -8.04
N VAL A 128 -4.21 21.18 -6.95
CA VAL A 128 -5.56 20.64 -6.96
C VAL A 128 -6.48 21.51 -7.81
N SER A 129 -7.15 20.85 -8.76
CA SER A 129 -8.15 21.47 -9.62
C SER A 129 -9.58 21.24 -9.13
N THR A 130 -9.81 20.26 -8.24
CA THR A 130 -11.17 19.90 -7.78
C THR A 130 -11.42 20.33 -6.34
N TRP A 131 -12.60 20.91 -6.13
CA TRP A 131 -13.07 21.40 -4.84
C TRP A 131 -13.77 20.20 -4.17
N GLY A 132 -13.31 19.81 -2.99
CA GLY A 132 -13.62 18.52 -2.38
C GLY A 132 -15.11 18.25 -2.09
N LYS A 133 -15.40 17.05 -1.56
CA LYS A 133 -16.74 16.43 -1.50
C LYS A 133 -17.88 17.34 -1.02
N THR A 134 -17.59 18.25 -0.09
CA THR A 134 -18.55 19.20 0.48
C THR A 134 -17.92 20.58 0.57
N ALA A 135 -18.75 21.64 0.59
CA ALA A 135 -18.25 23.01 0.78
C ALA A 135 -17.43 23.18 2.08
N GLU A 136 -17.79 22.46 3.14
CA GLU A 136 -17.04 22.44 4.40
C GLU A 136 -15.68 21.75 4.25
N PHE A 137 -15.62 20.63 3.54
CA PHE A 137 -14.37 19.93 3.28
C PHE A 137 -13.46 20.78 2.40
N THR A 138 -14.03 21.43 1.39
CA THR A 138 -13.33 22.37 0.53
C THR A 138 -12.73 23.54 1.32
N ARG A 139 -13.49 24.15 2.24
CA ARG A 139 -12.96 25.17 3.16
C ARG A 139 -11.82 24.60 4.02
N TRP A 140 -12.04 23.44 4.63
CA TRP A 140 -11.02 22.77 5.44
C TRP A 140 -9.73 22.49 4.64
N LEU A 141 -9.86 22.09 3.37
CA LEU A 141 -8.74 21.81 2.48
C LEU A 141 -7.95 23.09 2.15
N LEU A 142 -8.63 24.21 1.91
CA LEU A 142 -7.99 25.52 1.69
C LEU A 142 -7.21 26.01 2.91
N ASP A 143 -7.68 25.71 4.13
CA ASP A 143 -6.97 26.07 5.37
C ASP A 143 -5.67 25.27 5.58
N GLN A 144 -5.36 24.26 4.73
CA GLN A 144 -4.11 23.48 4.82
C GLN A 144 -2.94 24.09 4.02
N GLY A 145 -3.16 25.16 3.23
CA GLY A 145 -2.19 25.74 2.29
C GLY A 145 -1.75 27.16 2.61
#